data_AF-A0A382KXB0-F1
#
_entry.id   AF-A0A382KXB0-F1
#
_cell.length_a   1.000
_cell.length_b   1.000
_cell.length_c   1.000
_cell.angle_alpha   90.00
_cell.angle_beta   90.00
_cell.angle_gamma   90.00
#
_symmetry.space_group_name_H-M   'P 1'
#
loop_
_entity.id
_entity.type
_entity.pdbx_description
1 polymer ?
#
loop_
_entity_poly.entity_id
_entity_poly.type
_entity_poly.pdbx_seq_one_letter_code
_entity_poly.pdbx_strand_id
1 'polypeptide(L)' 'MVITKYGHFLEDHEIAHVKESVEDIINNARALRNVDLSNGMEPFSVFSPFAETAECDSGEIHDE' A
#
# COMPACT_ATOMS: atom_id res chain seq x y z
N MET A 1 9.12 13.30 20.36
CA MET A 1 8.64 14.16 19.25
C MET A 1 9.40 13.79 17.98
N VAL A 2 8.81 13.98 16.79
CA VAL A 2 9.48 13.74 15.49
C VAL A 2 10.85 14.44 15.43
N ILE A 3 10.93 15.67 15.94
CA ILE A 3 12.17 16.43 16.11
C ILE A 3 13.24 15.66 16.88
N THR A 4 12.89 15.00 17.98
CA THR A 4 13.83 14.27 18.82
C THR A 4 14.44 13.05 18.10
N LYS A 5 13.72 12.46 17.14
CA LYS A 5 14.12 11.22 16.46
C LYS A 5 14.65 11.45 15.03
N TYR A 6 14.21 12.52 14.37
CA TYR A 6 14.49 12.80 12.96
C TYR A 6 14.87 14.26 12.68
N GLY A 7 14.84 15.14 13.68
CA GLY A 7 15.12 16.56 13.50
C GLY A 7 16.56 16.89 13.13
N HIS A 8 17.48 15.92 13.15
CA HIS A 8 18.84 16.08 12.61
C HIS A 8 18.92 15.80 11.10
N PHE A 9 17.85 15.30 10.48
CA PHE A 9 17.73 15.05 9.05
C PHE A 9 16.90 16.09 8.32
N LEU A 10 16.26 17.01 9.05
CA LEU A 10 15.28 17.93 8.51
C LEU A 10 15.52 19.33 9.07
N GLU A 11 15.56 20.30 8.18
CA GLU A 11 15.56 21.72 8.52
C GLU A 11 14.18 22.14 9.07
N ASP A 12 14.14 23.25 9.81
CA ASP A 12 12.92 23.71 10.50
C ASP A 12 11.72 23.89 9.55
N HIS A 13 11.96 24.35 8.32
CA HIS A 13 10.94 24.52 7.30
C HIS A 13 10.39 23.18 6.77
N GLU A 14 11.25 22.15 6.65
CA GLU A 14 10.84 20.81 6.24
C GLU A 14 9.99 20.15 7.31
N ILE A 15 10.31 20.37 8.59
CA ILE A 15 9.49 19.91 9.72
C ILE A 15 8.09 20.54 9.68
N ALA A 16 7.98 21.83 9.31
CA ALA A 16 6.70 22.50 9.15
C ALA A 16 5.87 21.87 8.03
N HIS A 17 6.47 21.61 6.87
CA HIS A 17 5.80 20.93 5.75
C HIS A 17 5.37 19.50 6.08
N VAL A 18 6.19 18.75 6.83
CA VAL A 18 5.83 17.40 7.29
C VAL A 18 4.59 17.44 8.19
N LYS A 19 4.49 18.43 9.08
CA LYS A 19 3.31 18.59 9.95
C LYS A 19 2.05 18.89 9.15
N GLU A 20 2.13 19.83 8.20
CA GLU A 20 1.03 20.18 7.29
C GLU A 20 0.55 18.95 6.52
N SER A 21 1.50 18.20 5.92
CA SER A 21 1.21 16.97 5.18
C SER A 21 0.53 15.91 6.05
N VAL A 22 0.94 15.78 7.31
CA VAL A 22 0.32 14.84 8.26
C VAL A 22 -1.10 15.26 8.60
N GLU A 23 -1.37 16.56 8.78
CA GLU A 23 -2.72 17.07 9.03
C GLU A 23 -3.65 16.78 7.85
N ASP A 24 -3.17 16.96 6.62
CA ASP A 24 -3.93 16.62 5.40
C ASP A 24 -4.27 15.14 5.32
N ILE A 25 -3.31 14.26 5.63
CA ILE A 25 -3.55 12.81 5.70
C ILE A 25 -4.62 12.47 6.74
N ILE A 26 -4.58 13.11 7.92
CA ILE A 26 -5.58 12.90 8.97
C ILE A 26 -6.97 13.35 8.50
N ASN A 27 -7.06 14.50 7.83
CA ASN A 27 -8.32 15.02 7.30
C ASN A 27 -8.91 14.09 6.23
N ASN A 28 -8.08 13.61 5.31
CA ASN A 28 -8.48 12.64 4.30
C ASN A 28 -8.95 11.32 4.92
N ALA A 29 -8.23 10.80 5.91
CA ALA A 29 -8.63 9.57 6.61
C ALA A 29 -9.98 9.73 7.35
N ARG A 30 -10.24 10.91 7.95
CA ARG A 30 -11.54 11.22 8.57
C ARG A 30 -12.66 11.26 7.54
N ALA A 31 -12.42 11.84 6.37
CA ALA A 31 -13.40 11.84 5.28
C ALA A 31 -13.70 10.42 4.80
N LEU A 32 -12.67 9.59 4.60
CA LEU A 32 -12.82 8.19 4.19
C LEU A 32 -13.53 7.33 5.23
N ARG A 33 -13.35 7.60 6.52
CA ARG A 33 -14.05 6.88 7.60
C ARG A 33 -15.58 7.00 7.51
N ASN A 34 -16.08 8.11 6.95
CA ASN A 34 -17.51 8.35 6.82
C ASN A 34 -18.10 7.70 5.55
N VAL A 35 -17.29 7.01 4.75
CA VAL A 35 -17.77 6.25 3.60
C VAL A 35 -18.35 4.93 4.10
N ASP A 36 -19.63 4.69 3.83
CA ASP A 36 -20.29 3.43 4.16
C ASP A 36 -19.72 2.30 3.28
N LEU A 37 -18.99 1.39 3.91
CA LEU A 37 -18.49 0.17 3.26
C LEU A 37 -19.47 -0.97 3.55
N SER A 38 -20.14 -1.47 2.51
CA SER A 38 -20.91 -2.70 2.63
C SER A 38 -19.95 -3.90 2.58
N ASN A 39 -20.15 -4.91 3.44
CA ASN A 39 -19.32 -6.12 3.49
C ASN A 39 -19.32 -6.96 2.20
N GLY A 40 -20.16 -6.63 1.21
CA GLY A 40 -20.14 -7.20 -0.14
C GLY A 40 -19.22 -6.48 -1.12
N MET A 41 -18.55 -5.40 -0.69
CA MET A 41 -17.62 -4.64 -1.52
C MET A 41 -16.22 -5.23 -1.34
N GLU A 42 -15.79 -6.03 -2.31
CA GLU A 42 -14.44 -6.59 -2.30
C GLU A 42 -13.39 -5.47 -2.38
N PRO A 43 -12.24 -5.59 -1.68
CA PRO A 43 -11.12 -4.68 -1.87
C PRO A 43 -10.72 -4.63 -3.35
N PHE A 44 -10.34 -3.45 -3.84
CA PHE A 44 -9.90 -3.26 -5.23
C PHE A 44 -8.75 -4.18 -5.65
N SER A 45 -7.97 -4.67 -4.69
CA SER A 45 -6.97 -5.71 -4.90
C SER A 45 -7.10 -6.76 -3.81
N VAL A 46 -7.59 -7.93 -4.17
CA VAL A 46 -7.40 -9.16 -3.40
C VAL A 46 -6.05 -9.71 -3.83
N PHE A 47 -5.19 -10.02 -2.87
CA PHE A 47 -3.92 -10.68 -3.14
C PHE A 47 -4.19 -11.99 -3.91
N SER A 48 -3.78 -12.04 -5.17
CA SER A 48 -3.73 -13.27 -5.96
C SER A 48 -2.30 -13.78 -5.90
N PRO A 49 -2.03 -14.92 -5.23
CA PRO A 49 -0.71 -15.53 -5.31
C PRO A 49 -0.39 -15.82 -6.78
N PHE A 50 0.88 -15.67 -7.14
CA PHE A 50 1.39 -15.90 -8.49
C PHE A 50 1.00 -17.30 -8.94
N ALA A 51 0.01 -17.42 -9.84
CA ALA A 51 -0.24 -18.66 -10.54
C ALA A 51 0.86 -18.79 -11.56
N GLU A 52 1.86 -19.64 -11.26
CA GLU A 52 2.77 -20.13 -12.28
C GLU A 52 1.90 -20.64 -13.43
N THR A 53 2.01 -20.02 -14.60
CA THR A 53 1.37 -20.55 -15.80
C THR A 53 1.91 -21.97 -15.92
N ALA A 54 1.06 -22.95 -15.67
CA ALA A 54 1.33 -24.32 -16.05
C ALA A 54 1.38 -24.34 -17.58
N GLU A 55 2.51 -23.93 -18.14
CA GLU A 55 3.00 -24.54 -19.35
C GLU A 55 3.26 -25.99 -18.97
N CYS A 56 2.20 -26.80 -19.08
CA CYS A 56 2.33 -28.22 -19.26
C CYS A 56 3.16 -28.41 -20.53
N ASP A 57 4.49 -28.40 -20.40
CA ASP A 57 5.36 -29.02 -21.37
C ASP A 57 5.00 -30.51 -21.30
N SER A 58 4.11 -30.94 -22.19
CA SER A 58 3.81 -32.35 -22.40
C SER A 58 5.05 -32.95 -23.04
N GLY A 59 6.05 -33.24 -22.19
CA GLY A 59 7.23 -33.99 -22.57
C GLY A 59 6.82 -35.37 -23.02
N GLU A 60 6.52 -35.52 -24.30
CA GLU A 60 6.52 -36.81 -24.97
C GLU A 60 7.95 -37.36 -24.88
N ILE A 61 8.13 -38.38 -24.03
CA ILE A 61 9.32 -39.22 -24.05
C ILE A 61 9.16 -40.11 -25.29
N HIS A 62 9.87 -39.79 -26.36
CA HIS A 62 10.04 -40.71 -27.49
C HIS A 62 11.14 -41.71 -27.10
N ASP A 63 10.74 -42.95 -26.80
CA ASP A 63 11.63 -44.09 -26.71
C ASP A 63 11.89 -44.61 -28.13
N GLU A 64 13.09 -44.35 -28.68
CA GLU A 64 13.75 -45.21 -29.68
C GLU A 64 15.25 -45.33 -29.40
#